data_AF-A0A3N7E084-F1
#
_entry.id   AF-A0A3N7E084-F1
#
_cell.length_a   1.000
_cell.length_b   1.000
_cell.length_c   1.000
_cell.angle_alpha   90.00
_cell.angle_beta   90.00
_cell.angle_gamma   90.00
#
_symmetry.space_group_name_H-M   'P 1'
#
loop_
_entity.id
_entity.type
_entity.pdbx_description
1 polymer ?
#
loop_
_entity_poly.entity_id
_entity_poly.type
_entity_poly.pdbx_seq_one_letter_code
_entity_poly.pdbx_strand_id
1 'polypeptide(L)'
;PTNHLDLDALVWLEAWLKRYAGTMIVISHDREFLDAITNVTLQIQQGELNRYGGNYSKFEELRAQQLELQQASFAKQQEKMAHLQKFIDRFKAKASKAKQAQSRVKQLERMEKIGPVLAEADFTFEFKEPANLPNPMLAISEASFGYVDDEG
;
A
#
# COMPACT_ATOMS: atom_id res chain seq x y z
N PRO A 1 -15.64 -6.66 -7.18
CA PRO A 1 -17.08 -6.99 -7.30
C PRO A 1 -17.31 -8.50 -7.02
N THR A 2 -17.35 -8.87 -5.75
CA THR A 2 -17.58 -10.25 -5.28
C THR A 2 -18.96 -10.38 -4.62
N ASN A 3 -19.93 -9.58 -5.06
CA ASN A 3 -21.29 -9.66 -4.55
C ASN A 3 -22.13 -10.54 -5.49
N HIS A 4 -22.47 -11.74 -5.00
CA HIS A 4 -23.43 -12.71 -5.58
C HIS A 4 -23.01 -13.51 -6.82
N LEU A 5 -21.83 -14.12 -6.80
CA LEU A 5 -21.57 -15.28 -7.67
C LEU A 5 -21.69 -16.55 -6.81
N ASP A 6 -22.63 -17.43 -7.17
CA ASP A 6 -22.66 -18.79 -6.66
C ASP A 6 -21.26 -19.41 -6.82
N LEU A 7 -20.77 -20.13 -5.82
CA LEU A 7 -19.41 -20.68 -5.78
C LEU A 7 -19.04 -21.42 -7.07
N ASP A 8 -20.01 -22.11 -7.68
CA ASP A 8 -19.86 -22.82 -8.94
C ASP A 8 -19.52 -21.88 -10.12
N ALA A 9 -20.09 -20.69 -10.15
CA ALA A 9 -19.82 -19.68 -11.17
C ALA A 9 -18.41 -19.08 -11.02
N LEU A 10 -17.92 -18.91 -9.78
CA LEU A 10 -16.53 -18.50 -9.52
C LEU A 10 -15.54 -19.56 -9.98
N VAL A 11 -15.77 -20.83 -9.64
CA VAL A 11 -14.91 -21.96 -10.07
C VAL A 11 -14.90 -22.09 -11.59
N TRP A 12 -16.06 -21.94 -12.23
CA TRP A 12 -16.16 -21.93 -13.69
C TRP A 12 -15.36 -20.76 -14.30
N LEU A 13 -15.51 -19.56 -13.75
CA LEU A 13 -14.81 -18.36 -14.21
C LEU A 13 -13.29 -18.53 -14.07
N GLU A 14 -12.81 -19.00 -12.92
CA GLU A 14 -11.39 -19.29 -12.72
C GLU A 14 -10.85 -20.27 -13.76
N ALA A 15 -11.57 -21.37 -14.00
CA ALA A 15 -11.16 -22.37 -14.98
C ALA A 15 -11.14 -21.81 -16.41
N TRP A 16 -12.09 -20.93 -16.74
CA TRP A 16 -12.15 -20.24 -18.02
C TRP A 16 -10.99 -19.26 -18.18
N LEU A 17 -10.73 -18.43 -17.16
CA LEU A 17 -9.64 -17.45 -17.14
C LEU A 17 -8.26 -18.11 -17.22
N LYS A 18 -8.06 -19.25 -16.55
CA LYS A 18 -6.81 -20.04 -16.65
C LYS A 18 -6.53 -20.57 -18.05
N ARG A 19 -7.57 -20.77 -18.87
CA ARG A 19 -7.44 -21.23 -20.27
C ARG A 19 -7.33 -20.08 -21.27
N TYR A 20 -7.52 -18.84 -20.83
CA TYR A 20 -7.43 -17.69 -21.70
C TYR A 20 -5.99 -17.48 -22.16
N ALA A 21 -5.75 -17.53 -23.47
CA ALA A 21 -4.41 -17.45 -24.05
C ALA A 21 -3.84 -16.03 -24.17
N GLY A 22 -4.64 -15.00 -23.85
CA GLY A 22 -4.22 -13.60 -23.91
C GLY A 22 -3.69 -13.07 -22.57
N THR A 23 -3.15 -11.86 -22.60
CA THR A 23 -2.78 -11.12 -21.39
C THR A 23 -4.01 -10.46 -20.79
N MET A 24 -4.23 -10.65 -19.49
CA MET A 24 -5.33 -10.03 -18.75
C MET A 24 -4.77 -9.25 -17.55
N ILE A 25 -5.43 -8.13 -17.24
CA ILE A 25 -5.22 -7.36 -16.00
C ILE A 25 -6.46 -7.55 -15.14
N VAL A 26 -6.26 -7.99 -13.90
CA VAL A 26 -7.35 -8.28 -12.96
C VAL A 26 -7.16 -7.45 -11.70
N ILE A 27 -8.26 -6.86 -11.22
CA ILE A 27 -8.34 -6.14 -9.96
C ILE A 27 -9.43 -6.82 -9.14
N SER A 28 -9.05 -7.41 -8.01
CA SER A 28 -9.96 -8.05 -7.08
C SER A 28 -9.50 -7.82 -5.65
N HIS A 29 -10.44 -7.96 -4.72
CA HIS A 29 -10.14 -8.02 -3.28
C HIS A 29 -10.09 -9.47 -2.77
N ASP A 30 -10.47 -10.43 -3.59
CA ASP A 30 -10.42 -11.86 -3.28
C ASP A 30 -9.00 -12.40 -3.51
N ARG A 31 -8.35 -12.79 -2.40
CA ARG A 31 -6.97 -13.25 -2.40
C ARG A 31 -6.83 -14.64 -3.03
N GLU A 32 -7.79 -15.54 -2.78
CA GLU A 32 -7.74 -16.92 -3.30
C GLU A 32 -7.92 -16.91 -4.81
N PHE A 33 -8.86 -16.11 -5.30
CA PHE A 33 -9.04 -15.90 -6.73
C PHE A 33 -7.76 -15.35 -7.38
N LEU A 34 -7.19 -14.26 -6.84
CA LEU A 34 -5.95 -13.68 -7.38
C LEU A 34 -4.80 -14.68 -7.36
N ASP A 35 -4.69 -15.47 -6.29
CA ASP A 35 -3.65 -16.49 -6.18
C ASP A 35 -3.80 -17.58 -7.23
N ALA A 36 -5.04 -17.99 -7.51
CA ALA A 36 -5.36 -19.02 -8.48
C ALA A 36 -5.10 -18.58 -9.94
N ILE A 37 -5.39 -17.33 -10.29
CA ILE A 37 -5.40 -16.87 -11.69
C ILE A 37 -4.21 -15.99 -12.10
N THR A 38 -3.45 -15.44 -11.15
CA THR A 38 -2.36 -14.49 -11.46
C THR A 38 -0.98 -15.11 -11.25
N ASN A 39 -0.05 -14.78 -12.16
CA ASN A 39 1.36 -15.18 -12.08
C ASN A 39 2.30 -14.00 -11.77
N VAL A 40 1.74 -12.79 -11.75
CA VAL A 40 2.45 -11.54 -11.53
C VAL A 40 1.51 -10.61 -10.77
N THR A 41 1.98 -10.03 -9.67
CA THR A 41 1.26 -8.99 -8.94
C THR A 41 1.95 -7.64 -9.16
N LEU A 42 1.16 -6.63 -9.52
CA LEU A 42 1.61 -5.25 -9.61
C LEU A 42 1.08 -4.49 -8.39
N GLN A 43 1.99 -3.97 -7.58
CA GLN A 43 1.66 -3.12 -6.44
C GLN A 43 1.87 -1.66 -6.83
N ILE A 44 0.88 -0.82 -6.56
CA ILE A 44 1.01 0.63 -6.69
C ILE A 44 1.20 1.20 -5.29
N GLN A 45 2.33 1.85 -5.04
CA GLN A 45 2.61 2.47 -3.75
C GLN A 45 3.39 3.78 -3.96
N GLN A 46 2.97 4.87 -3.31
CA GLN A 46 3.63 6.18 -3.39
C GLN A 46 3.84 6.71 -4.82
N GLY A 47 2.95 6.36 -5.75
CA GLY A 47 3.06 6.76 -7.17
C GLY A 47 4.04 5.91 -7.98
N GLU A 48 4.64 4.88 -7.39
CA GLU A 48 5.51 3.92 -8.06
C GLU A 48 4.78 2.58 -8.28
N LEU A 49 5.15 1.90 -9.36
CA LEU A 49 4.62 0.60 -9.75
C LEU A 49 5.70 -0.47 -9.51
N ASN A 50 5.49 -1.33 -8.53
CA ASN A 50 6.39 -2.42 -8.17
C ASN A 50 5.85 -3.76 -8.68
N ARG A 51 6.69 -4.50 -9.40
CA ARG A 51 6.32 -5.79 -10.00
C ARG A 51 6.87 -6.95 -9.18
N TYR A 52 5.98 -7.85 -8.77
CA TYR A 52 6.29 -9.08 -8.07
C TYR A 52 5.96 -10.29 -8.93
N GLY A 53 6.90 -11.22 -9.05
CA GLY A 53 6.69 -12.49 -9.75
C GLY A 53 6.13 -13.55 -8.80
N GLY A 54 5.21 -14.36 -9.30
CA GLY A 54 4.54 -15.39 -8.52
C GLY A 54 3.06 -15.08 -8.31
N ASN A 55 2.42 -15.97 -7.56
CA ASN A 55 1.03 -15.82 -7.15
C ASN A 55 0.88 -14.74 -6.06
N TYR A 56 -0.36 -14.44 -5.68
CA TYR A 56 -0.67 -13.39 -4.73
C TYR A 56 -0.09 -13.67 -3.32
N SER A 57 -0.12 -14.91 -2.86
CA SER A 57 0.49 -15.32 -1.60
C SER A 57 2.00 -15.07 -1.61
N LYS A 58 2.68 -15.34 -2.73
CA LYS A 58 4.11 -15.05 -2.83
C LYS A 58 4.40 -13.55 -2.77
N PHE A 59 3.53 -12.73 -3.37
CA PHE A 59 3.60 -11.29 -3.22
C PHE A 59 3.48 -10.86 -1.75
N GLU A 60 2.51 -11.39 -0.99
CA GLU A 60 2.38 -11.04 0.44
C GLU A 60 3.62 -11.42 1.26
N GLU A 61 4.19 -12.61 1.02
CA GLU A 61 5.45 -13.03 1.66
C GLU A 61 6.61 -12.08 1.35
N LEU A 62 6.82 -11.76 0.06
CA LEU A 62 7.90 -10.89 -0.38
C LEU A 62 7.74 -9.48 0.18
N ARG A 63 6.50 -8.98 0.20
CA ARG A 63 6.15 -7.68 0.76
C ARG A 63 6.45 -7.63 2.26
N ALA A 64 6.07 -8.66 3.02
CA ALA A 64 6.37 -8.75 4.45
C ALA A 64 7.88 -8.75 4.72
N GLN A 65 8.65 -9.55 3.96
CA GLN A 65 10.11 -9.59 4.10
C GLN A 65 10.77 -8.25 3.77
N GLN A 66 10.31 -7.56 2.72
CA GLN A 66 10.80 -6.22 2.40
C GLN A 66 10.50 -5.22 3.51
N LEU A 67 9.30 -5.29 4.08
CA LEU A 67 8.88 -4.44 5.19
C LEU A 67 9.79 -4.63 6.41
N GLU A 68 10.06 -5.88 6.79
CA GLU A 68 10.95 -6.22 7.91
C GLU A 68 12.39 -5.73 7.67
N LEU A 69 12.93 -5.95 6.48
CA LEU A 69 14.27 -5.47 6.11
C LEU A 69 14.34 -3.93 6.18
N GLN A 70 13.30 -3.24 5.70
CA GLN A 70 13.22 -1.78 5.75
C GLN A 70 13.14 -1.30 7.21
N GLN A 71 12.31 -1.91 8.06
CA GLN A 71 12.25 -1.59 9.49
C GLN A 71 13.59 -1.81 10.20
N ALA A 72 14.25 -2.94 9.96
CA ALA A 72 15.54 -3.26 10.57
C ALA A 72 16.64 -2.29 10.13
N SER A 73 16.66 -1.91 8.84
CA SER A 73 17.62 -0.93 8.33
C SER A 73 17.38 0.46 8.90
N PHE A 74 16.12 0.87 9.03
CA PHE A 74 15.71 2.12 9.68
C PHE A 74 16.13 2.17 11.15
N ALA A 75 15.86 1.12 11.92
CA ALA A 75 16.25 1.04 13.33
C ALA A 75 17.77 1.15 13.52
N LYS A 76 18.55 0.40 12.72
CA LYS A 76 20.03 0.48 12.73
C LYS A 76 20.53 1.88 12.36
N GLN A 77 19.87 2.53 11.40
CA GLN A 77 20.22 3.89 11.00
C GLN A 77 19.93 4.89 12.14
N GLN A 78 18.76 4.78 12.79
CA GLN A 78 18.41 5.63 13.94
C GLN A 78 19.40 5.47 15.10
N GLU A 79 19.78 4.24 15.46
CA GLU A 79 20.77 3.99 16.51
C GLU A 79 22.12 4.65 16.19
N LYS A 80 22.57 4.49 14.94
CA LYS A 80 23.82 5.10 14.46
C LYS A 80 23.76 6.63 14.48
N MET A 81 22.64 7.20 14.05
CA MET A 81 22.40 8.65 14.11
C MET A 81 22.41 9.15 15.55
N ALA A 82 21.72 8.46 16.46
CA ALA A 82 21.69 8.81 17.88
C ALA A 82 23.09 8.74 18.52
N HIS A 83 23.89 7.73 18.16
CA HIS A 83 25.26 7.60 18.64
C HIS A 83 26.16 8.74 18.15
N LEU A 84 26.09 9.06 16.85
CA LEU A 84 26.83 10.18 16.25
C LEU A 84 26.41 11.51 16.88
N GLN A 85 25.11 11.72 17.08
CA GLN A 85 24.57 12.93 17.70
C GLN A 85 25.10 13.10 19.13
N LYS A 86 25.05 12.04 19.96
CA LYS A 86 25.62 12.05 21.32
C LYS A 86 27.12 12.39 21.33
N PHE A 87 27.88 11.91 20.34
CA PHE A 87 29.30 12.26 20.21
C PHE A 87 29.48 13.74 19.87
N ILE A 88 28.71 14.24 18.89
CA ILE A 88 28.73 15.65 18.49
C ILE A 88 28.42 16.52 19.71
N ASP A 89 27.32 16.26 20.41
CA ASP A 89 26.89 17.07 21.56
C ASP A 89 27.94 17.10 22.68
N ARG A 90 28.57 15.95 22.96
CA ARG A 90 29.60 15.83 24.02
C ARG A 90 30.91 16.54 23.68
N PHE A 91 31.28 16.63 22.40
CA PHE A 91 32.60 17.10 21.97
C PHE A 91 32.58 18.40 21.15
N LYS A 92 31.41 18.96 20.83
CA LYS A 92 31.24 20.23 20.08
C LYS A 92 31.90 21.41 20.79
N ALA A 93 31.90 21.42 22.13
CA ALA A 93 32.48 22.49 22.94
C ALA A 93 33.96 22.28 23.31
N LYS A 94 34.57 21.12 23.00
CA LYS A 94 35.98 20.84 23.31
C LYS A 94 36.87 21.10 22.10
N ALA A 95 37.71 22.14 22.18
CA ALA A 95 38.64 22.54 21.11
C ALA A 95 39.53 21.39 20.60
N SER A 96 39.98 20.50 21.48
CA SER A 96 40.83 19.35 21.13
C SER A 96 40.15 18.30 20.25
N LYS A 97 38.81 18.22 20.28
CA LYS A 97 38.01 17.24 19.52
C LYS A 97 37.09 17.88 18.47
N ALA A 98 37.18 19.20 18.30
CA ALA A 98 36.32 19.97 17.40
C ALA A 98 36.38 19.49 15.94
N LYS A 99 37.57 19.18 15.40
CA LYS A 99 37.73 18.64 14.04
C LYS A 99 37.03 17.28 13.86
N GLN A 100 37.09 16.39 14.87
CA GLN A 100 36.40 15.10 14.84
C GLN A 100 34.88 15.26 14.96
N ALA A 101 34.40 16.20 15.77
CA ALA A 101 32.97 16.49 15.88
C ALA A 101 32.41 17.07 14.57
N GLN A 102 33.11 18.03 13.94
CA GLN A 102 32.73 18.59 12.64
C GLN A 102 32.70 17.53 11.52
N SER A 103 33.67 16.60 11.50
CA SER A 103 33.66 15.50 10.54
C SER A 103 32.40 14.61 10.67
N ARG A 104 31.97 14.32 11.90
CA ARG A 104 30.76 13.53 12.17
C ARG A 104 29.46 14.29 11.88
N VAL A 105 29.42 15.61 12.08
CA VAL A 105 28.29 16.46 11.64
C VAL A 105 28.11 16.32 10.14
N LYS A 106 29.18 16.51 9.36
CA LYS A 106 29.15 16.38 7.91
C LYS A 106 28.81 14.96 7.45
N GLN A 107 29.19 13.95 8.23
CA GLN A 107 28.81 12.56 7.98
C GLN A 107 27.30 12.35 8.16
N LEU A 108 26.71 12.92 9.22
CA LEU A 108 25.29 12.81 9.52
C LEU A 108 24.43 13.58 8.49
N GLU A 109 24.89 14.74 8.02
CA GLU A 109 24.24 15.52 6.95
C GLU A 109 24.23 14.81 5.59
N ARG A 110 25.27 14.00 5.32
CA ARG A 110 25.39 13.24 4.07
C ARG A 110 24.69 11.89 4.11
N MET A 111 24.21 11.45 5.26
CA MET A 111 23.45 10.20 5.34
C MET A 111 22.07 10.40 4.70
N GLU A 112 21.78 9.57 3.71
CA GLU A 112 20.45 9.44 3.15
C GLU A 112 19.50 8.89 4.21
N LYS A 113 18.46 9.65 4.55
CA LYS A 113 17.52 9.26 5.60
C LYS A 113 16.55 8.24 5.03
N ILE A 114 16.58 7.03 5.57
CA ILE A 114 15.56 6.03 5.30
C ILE A 114 14.28 6.52 5.99
N GLY A 115 13.19 6.64 5.25
CA GLY A 115 11.88 7.00 5.81
C GLY A 115 11.36 5.91 6.74
N PRO A 116 10.55 6.25 7.75
CA PRO A 116 9.87 5.24 8.55
C PRO A 116 8.97 4.40 7.63
N VAL A 117 8.92 3.11 7.91
CA VAL A 117 7.89 2.24 7.34
C VAL A 117 6.55 2.69 7.91
N LEU A 118 5.83 3.50 7.14
CA LEU A 118 4.42 3.73 7.39
C LEU A 118 3.73 2.43 6.97
N ALA A 119 3.27 1.63 7.95
CA ALA A 119 2.17 0.72 7.67
C ALA A 119 1.09 1.55 6.97
N GLU A 120 0.57 1.06 5.83
CA GLU A 120 -0.44 1.78 5.04
C GLU A 120 -1.44 2.42 6.00
N ALA A 121 -1.37 3.75 6.12
CA ALA A 121 -2.18 4.45 7.10
C ALA A 121 -3.63 4.14 6.79
N ASP A 122 -4.43 3.81 7.80
CA ASP A 122 -5.86 3.62 7.63
C ASP A 122 -6.43 4.84 6.91
N PHE A 123 -6.83 4.65 5.64
CA PHE A 123 -7.36 5.73 4.83
C PHE A 123 -8.72 6.10 5.40
N THR A 124 -8.72 7.17 6.20
CA THR A 124 -9.96 7.69 6.78
C THR A 124 -10.46 8.77 5.83
N PHE A 125 -11.53 8.46 5.11
CA PHE A 125 -12.25 9.43 4.31
C PHE A 125 -13.59 9.72 4.99
N GLU A 126 -13.81 10.99 5.29
CA GLU A 126 -15.07 11.46 5.84
C GLU A 126 -15.76 12.31 4.76
N PHE A 127 -17.00 11.97 4.45
CA PHE A 127 -17.84 12.85 3.64
C PHE A 127 -18.20 14.06 4.49
N LYS A 128 -17.90 15.27 4.00
CA LYS A 128 -18.37 16.48 4.67
C LYS A 128 -19.89 16.47 4.72
N GLU A 129 -20.46 16.67 5.90
CA GLU A 129 -21.89 16.91 6.00
C GLU A 129 -22.26 18.15 5.18
N PRO A 130 -23.26 18.05 4.28
CA PRO A 130 -23.68 19.19 3.47
C PRO A 130 -24.27 20.28 4.36
N ALA A 131 -23.79 21.52 4.22
CA ALA A 131 -24.23 22.66 5.02
C ALA A 131 -25.73 22.99 4.89
N ASN A 132 -26.37 22.54 3.81
CA ASN A 132 -27.80 22.55 3.62
C ASN A 132 -28.20 21.31 2.83
N LEU A 133 -29.05 20.47 3.43
CA LEU A 133 -29.87 19.54 2.68
C LEU A 133 -31.04 20.36 2.12
N PRO A 134 -31.16 20.58 0.79
CA PRO A 134 -32.37 21.18 0.25
C PRO A 134 -33.56 20.35 0.72
N ASN A 135 -34.67 21.01 1.08
CA ASN A 135 -35.91 20.32 1.43
C ASN A 135 -36.15 19.21 0.41
N PRO A 136 -36.39 17.95 0.83
CA PRO A 136 -36.55 16.85 -0.09
C PRO A 136 -37.69 17.21 -1.06
N MET A 137 -37.32 17.56 -2.29
CA MET A 137 -38.27 17.94 -3.34
C MET A 137 -39.09 16.72 -3.79
N LEU A 138 -38.57 15.52 -3.53
CA LEU A 138 -39.22 14.26 -3.84
C LEU A 138 -38.77 13.21 -2.81
N ALA A 139 -39.72 12.65 -2.08
CA ALA A 139 -39.51 11.46 -1.27
C ALA A 139 -40.26 10.32 -1.95
N ILE A 140 -39.55 9.25 -2.32
CA ILE A 140 -40.16 8.08 -2.95
C ILE A 140 -40.00 6.89 -2.01
N SER A 141 -41.14 6.33 -1.61
CA SER A 141 -41.25 5.07 -0.88
C SER A 141 -41.75 3.99 -1.83
N GLU A 142 -41.21 2.77 -1.72
CA GLU A 142 -41.62 1.60 -2.52
C GLU A 142 -41.47 1.75 -4.05
N ALA A 143 -40.46 2.49 -4.52
CA ALA A 143 -40.16 2.51 -5.95
C ALA A 143 -39.43 1.25 -6.40
N SER A 144 -39.86 0.75 -7.55
CA SER A 144 -39.14 -0.25 -8.34
C SER A 144 -38.67 0.40 -9.63
N PHE A 145 -37.41 0.19 -10.00
CA PHE A 145 -36.81 0.69 -11.23
C PHE A 145 -36.30 -0.50 -12.04
N GLY A 146 -36.63 -0.53 -13.32
CA GLY A 146 -36.15 -1.52 -14.28
C GLY A 146 -35.88 -0.84 -15.62
N TYR A 147 -35.02 -1.45 -16.43
CA TYR A 147 -34.90 -1.06 -17.84
C TYR A 147 -36.11 -1.63 -18.58
N VAL A 148 -36.67 -0.84 -19.50
CA VAL A 148 -37.69 -1.34 -20.43
C VAL A 148 -36.96 -2.26 -21.41
N ASP A 149 -37.39 -3.51 -21.52
CA ASP A 149 -36.97 -4.36 -22.64
C ASP A 149 -37.67 -3.84 -23.90
N ASP A 150 -37.08 -4.02 -25.08
CA ASP A 150 -37.64 -3.52 -26.35
C ASP A 150 -39.00 -4.17 -26.72
N GLU A 151 -39.54 -5.04 -25.87
CA GLU A 151 -40.90 -5.60 -25.97
C GLU A 151 -41.87 -5.20 -24.83
N GLY A 152 -41.55 -4.14 -24.04
CA GLY A 152 -42.51 -3.46 -23.17
C GLY A 152 -42.38 -3.75 -21.67
#